data_AF-A0A7R9HD11-F1
#
_entry.id   AF-A0A7R9HD11-F1
#
_cell.length_a   1.000
_cell.length_b   1.000
_cell.length_c   1.000
_cell.angle_alpha   90.00
_cell.angle_beta   90.00
_cell.angle_gamma   90.00
#
_symmetry.space_group_name_H-M   'P 1'
#
loop_
_entity.id
_entity.type
_entity.pdbx_description
1 polymer ?
#
loop_
_entity_poly.entity_id
_entity_poly.type
_entity_poly.pdbx_seq_one_letter_code
_entity_poly.pdbx_strand_id
1 'polypeptide(L)'
;MKYPFPDHPGQCYDPSTKKAYATGSSWTEKGCTRGSCETGSENGTYELTYAGCGLISVEKGCKSVTDETKPYPDCCTRVVCE
;
A
#
# COMPACT_ATOMS: atom_id res chain seq x y z
N MET A 1 -12.08 1.65 1.90
CA MET A 1 -13.48 1.26 1.56
C MET A 1 -13.92 0.18 2.55
N LYS A 2 -15.17 0.22 3.04
CA LYS A 2 -15.71 -0.78 3.96
C LYS A 2 -16.49 -1.84 3.18
N TYR A 3 -16.11 -3.10 3.33
CA TYR A 3 -16.79 -4.23 2.71
C TYR A 3 -17.41 -5.14 3.77
N PRO A 4 -18.68 -5.50 3.62
CA PRO A 4 -19.10 -6.88 3.83
C PRO A 4 -19.29 -7.54 2.46
N PHE A 5 -18.47 -8.54 2.14
CA PHE A 5 -18.71 -9.45 1.00
C PHE A 5 -19.11 -10.81 1.56
N PRO A 6 -20.40 -11.20 1.46
CA PRO A 6 -20.85 -12.54 1.86
C PRO A 6 -20.11 -13.65 1.12
N ASP A 7 -19.71 -13.39 -0.14
CA ASP A 7 -19.03 -14.36 -1.01
C ASP A 7 -17.52 -14.49 -0.72
N HIS A 8 -16.94 -13.54 0.03
CA HIS A 8 -15.50 -13.48 0.32
C HIS A 8 -15.22 -13.09 1.78
N PRO A 9 -15.64 -13.91 2.76
CA PRO A 9 -15.33 -13.65 4.17
C PRO A 9 -13.81 -13.68 4.39
N GLY A 10 -13.31 -12.72 5.18
CA GLY A 10 -11.89 -12.60 5.50
C GLY A 10 -11.03 -12.00 4.38
N GLN A 11 -11.64 -11.30 3.41
CA GLN A 11 -10.92 -10.76 2.26
C GLN A 11 -11.37 -9.35 1.89
N CYS A 12 -10.45 -8.57 1.36
CA CYS A 12 -10.72 -7.30 0.69
C CYS A 12 -10.58 -7.48 -0.82
N TYR A 13 -11.59 -7.04 -1.57
CA TYR A 13 -11.47 -6.95 -3.02
C TYR A 13 -10.86 -5.62 -3.42
N ASP A 14 -9.72 -5.67 -4.11
CA ASP A 14 -9.06 -4.51 -4.68
C ASP A 14 -9.49 -4.31 -6.14
N PRO A 15 -10.25 -3.24 -6.46
CA PRO A 15 -10.70 -2.99 -7.82
C PRO A 15 -9.56 -2.62 -8.77
N SER A 16 -8.41 -2.15 -8.26
CA SER A 16 -7.25 -1.76 -9.07
C SER A 16 -6.55 -2.98 -9.68
N THR A 17 -6.36 -4.03 -8.88
CA THR A 17 -5.80 -5.31 -9.36
C THR A 17 -6.84 -6.32 -9.80
N LYS A 18 -8.12 -6.09 -9.49
CA LYS A 18 -9.22 -7.06 -9.64
C LYS A 18 -8.96 -8.37 -8.89
N LYS A 19 -8.33 -8.28 -7.71
CA LYS A 19 -7.96 -9.43 -6.87
C LYS A 19 -8.56 -9.30 -5.48
N ALA A 20 -8.84 -10.45 -4.87
CA ALA A 20 -9.16 -10.54 -3.44
C ALA A 20 -7.88 -10.82 -2.65
N TYR A 21 -7.67 -10.06 -1.58
CA TYR A 21 -6.54 -10.21 -0.66
C TYR A 21 -7.04 -10.61 0.71
N ALA A 22 -6.35 -11.55 1.36
CA ALA A 22 -6.71 -11.98 2.71
C ALA A 22 -6.48 -10.87 3.73
N THR A 23 -7.32 -10.82 4.76
CA THR A 23 -7.12 -9.94 5.92
C THR A 23 -5.73 -10.14 6.53
N GLY A 24 -5.06 -9.04 6.88
CA GLY A 24 -3.68 -8.99 7.34
C GLY A 24 -2.64 -8.95 6.22
N SER A 25 -3.05 -9.06 4.95
CA SER A 25 -2.13 -9.00 3.82
C SER A 25 -1.85 -7.55 3.40
N SER A 26 -0.64 -7.32 2.89
CA SER A 26 -0.29 -6.11 2.16
C SER A 26 0.53 -6.42 0.92
N TRP A 27 0.39 -5.59 -0.11
CA TRP A 27 1.04 -5.77 -1.40
C TRP A 27 1.48 -4.43 -2.00
N THR A 28 2.35 -4.49 -3.00
CA THR A 28 2.77 -3.33 -3.77
C THR A 28 1.95 -3.24 -5.05
N GLU A 29 1.25 -2.13 -5.20
CA GLU A 29 0.52 -1.70 -6.38
C GLU A 29 1.43 -0.93 -7.34
N LYS A 30 0.91 -0.70 -8.56
CA LYS A 30 1.57 0.20 -9.53
C LYS A 30 1.79 1.58 -8.91
N GLY A 31 2.92 2.21 -9.27
CA GLY A 31 3.28 3.54 -8.77
C GLY A 31 3.72 3.56 -7.30
N CYS A 32 4.37 2.49 -6.84
CA CYS A 32 4.91 2.36 -5.48
C CYS A 32 3.89 2.72 -4.39
N THR A 33 2.71 2.10 -4.47
CA THR A 33 1.64 2.28 -3.48
C THR A 33 1.46 0.97 -2.72
N ARG A 34 1.32 1.04 -1.40
CA ARG A 34 0.98 -0.13 -0.58
C ARG A 34 -0.52 -0.27 -0.48
N GLY A 35 -1.06 -1.36 -0.99
CA GLY A 35 -2.40 -1.82 -0.63
C GLY A 35 -2.34 -2.67 0.65
N SER A 36 -3.28 -2.47 1.57
CA SER A 36 -3.40 -3.29 2.79
C SER A 36 -4.86 -3.65 3.04
N CYS A 37 -5.10 -4.91 3.42
CA CYS A 37 -6.41 -5.39 3.83
C CYS A 37 -6.40 -5.69 5.33
N GLU A 38 -7.24 -4.99 6.10
CA GLU A 38 -7.32 -5.13 7.56
C GLU A 38 -8.76 -5.42 8.01
N THR A 39 -8.91 -5.94 9.23
CA THR A 39 -10.24 -6.09 9.84
C THR A 39 -10.78 -4.70 10.13
N GLY A 40 -11.98 -4.41 9.67
CA GLY A 40 -12.65 -3.15 9.94
C GLY A 40 -13.07 -3.03 11.40
N SER A 41 -13.42 -1.81 11.82
CA SER A 41 -13.86 -1.53 13.20
C SER A 41 -15.21 -2.16 13.56
N GLU A 42 -15.98 -2.58 12.55
CA GLU A 42 -17.28 -3.23 12.73
C GLU A 42 -17.15 -4.74 12.50
N ASN A 43 -17.87 -5.54 13.30
CA ASN A 43 -17.76 -7.00 13.25
C ASN A 43 -18.13 -7.54 11.85
N GLY A 44 -17.25 -8.34 11.26
CA GLY A 44 -17.45 -8.91 9.93
C GLY A 44 -17.19 -7.93 8.77
N THR A 45 -16.64 -6.74 9.05
CA THR A 45 -16.20 -5.81 8.00
C THR A 45 -14.70 -5.89 7.76
N TYR A 46 -14.31 -5.56 6.54
CA TYR A 46 -12.91 -5.48 6.14
C TYR A 46 -12.64 -4.12 5.50
N GLU A 47 -11.43 -3.62 5.73
CA GLU A 47 -11.00 -2.32 5.25
C GLU A 47 -9.81 -2.46 4.31
N LEU A 48 -10.01 -1.96 3.09
CA LEU A 48 -8.95 -1.78 2.11
C LEU A 48 -8.40 -0.35 2.23
N THR A 49 -7.12 -0.24 2.54
CA THR A 49 -6.38 1.02 2.63
C THR A 49 -5.24 1.07 1.61
N TYR A 50 -4.89 2.29 1.18
CA TYR A 50 -3.75 2.53 0.29
C TYR A 50 -2.85 3.59 0.89
N ALA A 51 -1.54 3.35 0.84
CA ALA A 51 -0.52 4.30 1.28
C ALA A 51 0.49 4.54 0.16
N GLY A 52 0.62 5.80 -0.27
CA GLY A 52 1.67 6.21 -1.20
C GLY A 52 3.00 6.51 -0.50
N CYS A 53 4.00 6.87 -1.28
CA CYS A 53 5.25 7.41 -0.74
C CYS A 53 5.02 8.78 -0.08
N GLY A 54 5.75 9.04 1.00
CA GLY A 54 5.77 10.34 1.63
C GLY A 54 6.42 11.40 0.75
N LEU A 55 6.02 12.66 0.94
CA LEU A 55 6.72 13.80 0.33
C LEU A 55 8.05 14.04 1.07
N ILE A 56 9.12 14.21 0.30
CA ILE A 56 10.46 14.50 0.83
C ILE A 56 10.99 15.81 0.27
N SER A 57 11.80 16.51 1.07
CA SER A 57 12.62 17.63 0.60
C SER A 57 14.07 17.17 0.52
N VAL A 58 14.80 17.61 -0.51
CA VAL A 58 16.21 17.28 -0.70
C VAL A 58 17.03 18.51 -0.31
N GLU A 59 17.81 18.39 0.75
CA GLU A 59 18.71 19.46 1.18
C GLU A 59 19.92 19.61 0.24
N LYS A 60 20.56 20.78 0.29
CA LYS A 60 21.74 21.07 -0.54
C LYS A 60 22.87 20.10 -0.17
N GLY A 61 23.41 19.41 -1.18
CA GLY A 61 24.48 18.40 -0.99
C GLY A 61 23.97 16.97 -0.90
N CYS A 62 22.66 16.76 -0.84
CA CYS A 62 22.04 15.44 -0.92
C CYS A 62 21.43 15.19 -2.31
N LYS A 63 21.14 13.92 -2.62
CA LYS A 63 20.50 13.48 -3.86
C LYS A 63 19.30 12.59 -3.53
N SER A 64 18.26 12.67 -4.34
CA SER A 64 17.16 11.71 -4.31
C SER A 64 17.53 10.46 -5.11
N VAL A 65 17.19 9.29 -4.57
CA VAL A 65 17.38 7.99 -5.21
C VAL A 65 16.07 7.23 -5.14
N THR A 66 15.66 6.61 -6.26
CA THR A 66 14.42 5.83 -6.37
C THR A 66 14.74 4.52 -7.10
N ASP A 67 14.12 3.42 -6.68
CA ASP A 67 14.21 2.13 -7.36
C ASP A 67 12.81 1.50 -7.51
N GLU A 68 12.12 1.84 -8.60
CA GLU A 68 10.76 1.38 -8.87
C GLU A 68 10.65 -0.14 -9.10
N THR A 69 11.77 -0.87 -9.14
CA THR A 69 11.76 -2.34 -9.26
C THR A 69 11.53 -3.04 -7.93
N LYS A 70 11.64 -2.32 -6.82
CA LYS A 70 11.46 -2.85 -5.46
C LYS A 70 10.00 -2.81 -5.00
N PRO A 71 9.61 -3.63 -4.01
CA PRO A 71 8.32 -3.47 -3.36
C PRO A 71 8.28 -2.21 -2.49
N TYR A 72 7.09 -1.70 -2.19
CA TYR A 72 6.91 -0.68 -1.16
C TYR A 72 7.39 -1.21 0.20
N PRO A 73 8.08 -0.40 1.03
CA PRO A 73 8.40 1.03 0.83
C PRO A 73 9.72 1.28 0.09
N ASP A 74 10.46 0.24 -0.30
CA ASP A 74 11.80 0.38 -0.88
C ASP A 74 11.81 0.99 -2.29
N CYS A 75 10.69 0.96 -3.00
CA CYS A 75 10.52 1.72 -4.24
C CYS A 75 10.31 3.22 -4.04
N CYS A 76 10.10 3.68 -2.81
CA CYS A 76 9.94 5.11 -2.56
C CYS A 76 11.25 5.86 -2.68
N THR A 77 11.15 7.14 -3.06
CA THR A 77 12.31 8.02 -3.12
C THR A 77 12.92 8.17 -1.72
N ARG A 78 14.23 7.96 -1.64
CA ARG A 78 15.05 8.20 -0.43
C ARG A 78 16.07 9.29 -0.68
N VAL A 79 16.47 9.98 0.38
CA VAL A 79 17.56 10.97 0.33
C VAL A 79 18.87 10.29 0.70
N VAL A 80 19.90 10.51 -0.10
CA VAL A 80 21.28 10.08 0.19
C VAL A 80 22.15 11.33 0.23
N CYS A 81 22.86 11.53 1.33
CA CYS A 81 23.82 12.61 1.53
C CYS A 81 25.22 12.02 1.62
N GLU A 82 26.20 12.73 1.09
CA GLU A 82 27.63 12.35 1.10
C GLU A 82 28.36 12.97 2.31
#